data_AF-A0A3M2ZM07-F1
#
_entry.id   AF-A0A3M2ZM07-F1
#
_cell.length_a   1.000
_cell.length_b   1.000
_cell.length_c   1.000
_cell.angle_alpha   90.00
_cell.angle_beta   90.00
_cell.angle_gamma   90.00
#
_symmetry.space_group_name_H-M   'P 1'
#
loop_
_entity.id
_entity.type
_entity.pdbx_description
1 polymer ?
#
loop_
_entity_poly.entity_id
_entity_poly.type
_entity_poly.pdbx_seq_one_letter_code
_entity_poly.pdbx_strand_id
1 'polypeptide(L)' 'HTFNRNHLTIDAARMGMGVAIARKALITDELEQGLLIVPFGHPIKARKKYVLAYREGALSTPARRAVHDWLVGEAAH' A
#
# COMPACT_ATOMS: atom_id res chain seq x y z
N HIS A 1 17.38 7.35 -5.34
CA HIS A 1 16.42 7.11 -4.24
C HIS A 1 15.21 8.02 -4.43
N THR A 2 14.14 7.54 -5.07
CA THR A 2 12.88 8.29 -5.15
C THR A 2 12.01 7.83 -4.01
N PHE A 3 12.19 8.46 -2.84
CA PHE A 3 11.24 8.30 -1.74
C PHE A 3 9.89 8.86 -2.20
N ASN A 4 8.87 8.02 -2.12
CA ASN A 4 7.53 8.29 -2.58
C ASN A 4 7.00 9.59 -1.92
N ARG A 5 6.82 10.67 -2.70
CA ARG A 5 6.31 11.97 -2.23
C ARG A 5 4.96 11.90 -1.50
N ASN A 6 4.27 10.76 -1.58
CA ASN A 6 2.99 10.52 -0.91
C ASN A 6 3.08 10.57 0.63
N HIS A 7 4.21 10.19 1.24
CA HIS A 7 4.32 10.16 2.71
C HIS A 7 4.16 11.56 3.33
N LEU A 8 4.85 12.56 2.76
CA LEU A 8 4.76 13.96 3.24
C LEU A 8 3.35 14.53 3.14
N THR A 9 2.58 14.13 2.12
CA THR A 9 1.21 14.60 1.94
C THR A 9 0.26 13.96 2.96
N ILE A 10 0.47 12.69 3.32
CA ILE A 10 -0.30 12.02 4.38
C ILE A 10 0.00 12.65 5.73
N ASP A 11 1.27 12.91 6.04
CA ASP A 11 1.67 13.56 7.31
C ASP A 11 1.05 14.96 7.44
N ALA A 12 1.02 15.74 6.35
CA ALA A 12 0.38 17.04 6.35
C ALA A 12 -1.14 16.97 6.63
N ALA A 13 -1.83 16.00 6.05
CA ALA A 13 -3.26 15.78 6.32
C ALA A 13 -3.49 15.34 7.77
N ARG A 14 -2.61 14.49 8.32
CA ARG A 14 -2.66 14.05 9.73
C ARG A 14 -2.44 15.22 10.71
N MET A 15 -1.62 16.20 10.33
CA MET A 15 -1.42 17.44 11.10
C MET A 15 -2.56 18.46 10.93
N GLY A 16 -3.64 18.12 10.20
CA GLY A 16 -4.76 19.02 9.95
C GLY A 16 -4.46 20.14 8.95
N MET A 17 -3.37 20.04 8.18
CA MET A 17 -2.98 21.06 7.20
C MET A 17 -3.74 20.96 5.87
N GLY A 18 -4.65 19.99 5.71
CA GLY A 18 -5.48 19.87 4.52
C GLY A 18 -6.01 18.45 4.28
N VAL A 19 -6.36 18.17 3.02
CA VAL A 19 -6.87 16.85 2.58
C VAL A 19 -5.89 16.20 1.62
N ALA A 20 -5.58 14.92 1.85
CA ALA A 20 -4.70 14.12 1.02
C ALA A 20 -5.48 13.02 0.27
N ILE A 21 -5.06 12.72 -0.96
CA ILE A 21 -5.49 11.50 -1.67
C ILE A 21 -4.44 10.42 -1.42
N ALA A 22 -4.84 9.34 -0.75
CA ALA A 22 -3.97 8.22 -0.42
C ALA A 22 -4.56 6.88 -0.84
N ARG A 23 -3.72 5.84 -0.92
CA ARG A 23 -4.21 4.46 -1.04
C ARG A 23 -4.66 3.99 0.34
N LYS A 24 -5.88 3.47 0.45
CA LYS A 24 -6.44 3.00 1.72
C LYS A 24 -5.49 2.08 2.49
N ALA A 25 -4.82 1.15 1.79
CA ALA A 25 -3.86 0.21 2.39
C ALA A 25 -2.64 0.86 3.08
N LEU A 26 -2.36 2.14 2.81
CA LEU A 26 -1.24 2.87 3.43
C LEU A 26 -1.68 3.79 4.57
N ILE A 27 -2.99 3.89 4.84
CA ILE A 27 -3.58 4.77 5.85
C ILE A 27 -4.61 4.04 6.72
N THR A 28 -4.59 2.70 6.71
CA THR A 28 -5.58 1.88 7.42
C THR A 28 -5.52 2.17 8.92
N ASP A 29 -4.33 2.16 9.49
CA ASP A 29 -4.12 2.37 10.93
C ASP A 29 -4.59 3.76 11.37
N GLU A 30 -4.28 4.80 10.60
CA GLU A 30 -4.73 6.17 10.90
C GLU A 30 -6.25 6.33 10.81
N LEU A 31 -6.90 5.61 9.89
CA LEU A 31 -8.37 5.59 9.79
C LEU A 31 -8.99 4.83 10.97
N GLU A 32 -8.41 3.71 11.39
CA GLU A 32 -8.88 2.92 12.53
C GLU A 32 -8.70 3.66 13.87
N GLN A 33 -7.59 4.38 14.02
CA GLN A 33 -7.29 5.20 15.20
C GLN A 33 -8.02 6.55 15.22
N GLY A 34 -8.75 6.89 14.14
CA GLY A 34 -9.44 8.17 14.01
C GLY A 34 -8.52 9.39 13.83
N LEU A 35 -7.25 9.16 13.51
CA LEU A 35 -6.29 10.22 13.18
C LEU A 35 -6.55 10.82 11.79
N LEU A 36 -7.18 10.04 10.91
CA LEU A 36 -7.70 10.50 9.63
C LEU A 36 -9.16 10.09 9.50
N ILE A 37 -9.91 10.86 8.71
CA ILE A 37 -11.27 10.52 8.27
C ILE A 37 -11.31 10.53 6.74
N VAL A 38 -12.35 9.94 6.15
CA VAL A 38 -12.65 10.09 4.71
C VAL A 38 -13.73 11.17 4.57
N PRO A 39 -13.36 12.45 4.34
CA PRO A 39 -14.33 13.54 4.34
C PRO A 39 -15.25 13.55 3.11
N PHE A 40 -14.89 12.85 2.03
CA PHE A 40 -15.61 12.91 0.75
C PHE A 40 -15.83 11.53 0.13
N GLY A 41 -17.10 11.21 -0.15
CA GLY A 41 -17.49 10.11 -1.03
C GLY A 41 -17.02 8.71 -0.61
N HIS A 42 -17.13 7.76 -1.55
CA HIS A 42 -16.72 6.37 -1.34
C HIS A 42 -15.31 6.14 -1.89
N PRO A 43 -14.51 5.23 -1.29
CA PRO A 43 -13.19 4.86 -1.81
C PRO A 43 -13.28 4.38 -3.27
N ILE A 44 -12.50 5.01 -4.15
CA ILE A 44 -12.41 4.60 -5.55
C ILE A 44 -11.48 3.40 -5.65
N LYS A 45 -11.96 2.27 -6.21
CA LYS A 45 -11.12 1.10 -6.45
C LYS A 45 -9.94 1.48 -7.34
N ALA A 46 -8.72 1.31 -6.81
CA ALA A 46 -7.51 1.56 -7.57
C ALA A 46 -7.45 0.62 -8.79
N ARG A 47 -7.38 1.18 -10.00
CA ARG A 47 -7.25 0.40 -11.24
C ARG A 47 -5.91 -0.33 -11.38
N LYS A 48 -4.88 0.05 -10.59
CA LYS A 48 -3.53 -0.54 -10.66
C LYS A 48 -3.32 -1.56 -9.56
N LYS A 49 -3.03 -2.81 -9.98
CA LYS A 49 -2.64 -3.93 -9.11
C LYS A 49 -1.12 -3.87 -8.82
N TYR A 50 -0.72 -4.30 -7.63
CA TYR A 50 0.67 -4.64 -7.37
C TYR A 50 0.96 -5.99 -8.03
N VAL A 51 2.09 -6.10 -8.72
CA VAL A 51 2.51 -7.33 -9.40
C VAL A 51 3.89 -7.72 -8.91
N LEU A 52 4.08 -9.01 -8.64
CA LEU A 52 5.38 -9.58 -8.35
C LEU A 52 6.01 -10.01 -9.67
N ALA A 53 7.03 -9.28 -10.13
CA ALA A 53 7.71 -9.55 -11.40
C ALA A 53 8.98 -10.39 -11.17
N TYR A 54 9.10 -11.50 -11.89
CA TYR A 54 10.29 -12.36 -11.87
C TYR A 54 10.53 -12.98 -13.25
N ARG A 55 11.78 -13.34 -13.54
CA ARG A 55 12.13 -14.03 -14.79
C ARG A 55 11.54 -15.43 -14.83
N GLU A 56 11.26 -15.92 -16.02
CA GLU A 56 10.88 -17.32 -16.22
C GLU A 56 11.95 -18.25 -15.62
N GLY A 57 11.51 -19.25 -14.86
CA GLY A 57 12.40 -20.15 -14.11
C GLY A 57 12.94 -19.59 -12.78
N ALA A 58 12.68 -18.34 -12.41
CA ALA A 58 13.18 -17.78 -11.13
C ALA A 58 12.66 -18.52 -9.89
N LEU A 59 11.48 -19.16 -9.98
CA LEU A 59 10.88 -19.97 -8.91
C LEU A 59 11.36 -21.43 -8.89
N SER A 60 12.31 -21.81 -9.74
CA SER A 60 12.97 -23.12 -9.68
C SER A 60 13.87 -23.27 -8.45
N THR A 61 14.39 -22.15 -7.92
CA THR A 61 15.18 -22.12 -6.70
C THR A 61 14.25 -22.20 -5.48
N PRO A 62 14.39 -23.20 -4.60
CA PRO A 62 13.50 -23.37 -3.44
C PRO A 62 13.43 -22.12 -2.53
N ALA A 63 14.55 -21.44 -2.30
CA ALA A 63 14.59 -20.22 -1.50
C ALA A 63 13.77 -19.06 -2.12
N ARG A 64 13.82 -18.89 -3.44
CA ARG A 64 13.04 -17.85 -4.13
C ARG A 64 11.55 -18.16 -4.13
N ARG A 65 11.21 -19.45 -4.26
CA ARG A 65 9.83 -19.94 -4.14
C ARG A 65 9.28 -19.69 -2.74
N ALA A 66 10.04 -19.98 -1.69
CA ALA A 66 9.62 -19.74 -0.31
C ALA A 66 9.26 -18.27 -0.05
N VAL A 67 10.10 -17.33 -0.51
CA VAL A 67 9.82 -15.89 -0.37
C VAL A 67 8.62 -15.45 -1.21
N HIS A 68 8.50 -15.97 -2.44
CA HIS A 68 7.34 -15.71 -3.29
C HIS A 68 6.05 -16.17 -2.60
N ASP A 69 6.02 -17.39 -2.10
CA ASP A 69 4.83 -18.00 -1.51
C ASP A 69 4.44 -17.31 -0.20
N TRP A 70 5.43 -16.91 0.61
CA TRP A 70 5.19 -16.07 1.78
C TRP A 70 4.57 -14.72 1.39
N LEU A 71 5.15 -14.00 0.43
CA LEU A 71 4.61 -12.71 -0.03
C LEU A 71 3.19 -12.82 -0.59
N VAL A 72 2.89 -13.90 -1.32
CA VAL A 72 1.54 -14.17 -1.83
C VAL A 72 0.58 -14.49 -0.68
N GLY A 73 1.03 -15.24 0.33
CA GLY A 73 0.26 -15.50 1.54
C GLY A 73 -0.08 -14.23 2.32
N GLU A 74 0.91 -13.39 2.61
CA GLU A 74 0.72 -12.10 3.29
C GLU A 74 -0.18 -11.15 2.50
N ALA A 75 -0.08 -11.14 1.16
CA ALA A 75 -0.93 -10.31 0.31
C ALA A 75 -2.39 -10.79 0.17
N ALA A 76 -2.67 -12.04 0.56
CA ALA A 76 -4.01 -12.61 0.58
C ALA A 76 -4.73 -12.40 1.94
N HIS A 77 -4.00 -11.97 2.97
CA HIS A 77 -4.51 -11.51 4.25
C HIS A 77 -4.92 -10.04 4.21
#